data_AF-A0AAW0S9S3-F1
#
_entry.id   AF-A0AAW0S9S3-F1
#
_cell.length_a   1.000
_cell.length_b   1.000
_cell.length_c   1.000
_cell.angle_alpha   90.00
_cell.angle_beta   90.00
_cell.angle_gamma   90.00
#
_symmetry.space_group_name_H-M   'P 1'
#
loop_
_entity.id
_entity.type
_entity.pdbx_description
1 polymer ?
#
loop_
_entity_poly.entity_id
_entity_poly.type
_entity_poly.pdbx_seq_one_letter_code
_entity_poly.pdbx_strand_id
1 'polypeptide(L)'
;MEMNSTTPTPELPLPSRSVLFDEQAVPPKLRLLIVATGPRETSWAHALIVRLSKNSDIEMRAVVDDVVPRMTQTIITIQNISFAVGHPNRPQDVEFYRRQAFDLVEWAHILICLPLDADGIAKMLAGIADTLIGEVLRGWSSQKSMVLVPCMSKPMWSNATTKEHLERLHLSRKWIQVLESIIWDYGKGPNAKRVPCWNSFHQVLRIIQNRASLLGLGRDTGIIMPSITMRFKEGAKCPQLPPEIWTLILEQANDWELAQALGIYTTLPAPSAWVLHPKDKSDHVRVYEHELEKTALTCTTSAVCKKLSKAPSDYSHLSALFIKLLLRFEHVQVLEYLESNRPDMIIALEGTTIPTKASSFFPSTKLLHYWKHSQWFADRHSYDAEAVDGASRYGHVEILDWWRRQSGLPLRYTETSLEQASANGHIAVLQWWQDAALQDESVVLRPGRALLWAAQHGRADVVQWWHTSKIAVAYGNDVVNTACQNGHVDVLEAWRTTKGDVQIYVDDVDVMSATSYGHALVLEWLRCFSRGLLPGMSSGQPIKFRVCDIQACLHRNSREQRRVRAWWAKHGIRPAATANERSRDIMHL
;
A
#
# COMPACT_ATOMS: atom_id res chain seq x y z
N MET A 1 -59.53 30.51 -9.83
CA MET A 1 -58.97 31.08 -8.58
C MET A 1 -58.03 30.03 -8.01
N GLU A 2 -56.75 30.40 -7.98
CA GLU A 2 -55.63 29.87 -7.19
C GLU A 2 -55.31 28.37 -7.27
N MET A 3 -54.38 28.03 -8.17
CA MET A 3 -53.53 26.84 -8.05
C MET A 3 -52.32 27.20 -7.17
N ASN A 4 -52.24 26.60 -5.98
CA ASN A 4 -51.08 26.70 -5.10
C ASN A 4 -49.90 25.91 -5.67
N SER A 5 -48.88 26.63 -6.12
CA SER A 5 -47.57 26.13 -6.50
C SER A 5 -46.74 25.79 -5.25
N THR A 6 -46.64 24.51 -4.91
CA THR A 6 -45.64 24.01 -3.96
C THR A 6 -44.27 23.98 -4.64
N THR A 7 -43.38 24.87 -4.22
CA THR A 7 -41.96 24.88 -4.59
C THR A 7 -41.27 23.63 -4.01
N PRO A 8 -40.56 22.80 -4.80
CA PRO A 8 -39.73 21.74 -4.25
C PRO A 8 -38.45 22.36 -3.67
N THR A 9 -38.16 22.01 -2.42
CA THR A 9 -36.87 22.26 -1.75
C THR A 9 -35.71 21.67 -2.54
N PRO A 10 -34.54 22.32 -2.63
CA PRO A 10 -33.39 21.78 -3.34
C PRO A 10 -32.83 20.58 -2.58
N GLU A 11 -32.96 19.38 -3.16
CA GLU A 11 -32.24 18.19 -2.72
C GLU A 11 -30.73 18.44 -2.84
N LEU A 12 -30.02 18.32 -1.72
CA LEU A 12 -28.56 18.27 -1.69
C LEU A 12 -28.11 17.11 -2.60
N PRO A 13 -27.27 17.35 -3.63
CA PRO A 13 -26.82 16.27 -4.50
C PRO A 13 -25.95 15.32 -3.69
N LEU A 14 -26.34 14.03 -3.68
CA LEU A 14 -25.49 12.92 -3.26
C LEU A 14 -24.09 13.11 -3.90
N PRO A 15 -22.99 12.96 -3.13
CA PRO A 15 -21.65 13.05 -3.71
C PRO A 15 -21.55 11.99 -4.80
N SER A 16 -21.49 12.46 -6.04
CA SER A 16 -21.24 11.64 -7.20
C SER A 16 -19.97 10.84 -6.95
N ARG A 17 -20.10 9.51 -6.92
CA ARG A 17 -18.97 8.56 -6.94
C ARG A 17 -18.02 9.00 -8.06
N SER A 18 -16.95 9.69 -7.70
CA SER A 18 -15.81 9.90 -8.57
C SER A 18 -15.17 8.53 -8.73
N VAL A 19 -15.26 7.97 -9.93
CA VAL A 19 -14.68 6.66 -10.29
C VAL A 19 -13.16 6.81 -10.50
N LEU A 20 -12.49 7.64 -9.69
CA LEU A 20 -11.05 7.90 -9.73
C LEU A 20 -10.38 7.61 -8.38
N PHE A 21 -10.97 6.72 -7.57
CA PHE A 21 -10.50 6.43 -6.21
C PHE A 21 -9.23 5.57 -6.11
N ASP A 22 -8.54 5.18 -7.20
CA ASP A 22 -7.50 4.15 -7.06
C ASP A 22 -6.34 4.14 -8.08
N GLU A 23 -6.25 5.10 -9.01
CA GLU A 23 -5.26 4.98 -10.11
C GLU A 23 -3.80 5.31 -9.72
N GLN A 24 -3.52 5.85 -8.52
CA GLN A 24 -2.20 6.43 -8.23
C GLN A 24 -1.50 5.94 -6.96
N ALA A 25 -2.15 5.13 -6.13
CA ALA A 25 -1.43 4.32 -5.16
C ALA A 25 -1.28 2.91 -5.73
N VAL A 26 -0.46 2.75 -6.79
CA VAL A 26 -0.07 1.41 -7.27
C VAL A 26 0.38 0.64 -6.04
N PRO A 27 -0.27 -0.50 -5.71
CA PRO A 27 0.02 -1.22 -4.49
C PRO A 27 1.53 -1.53 -4.46
N PRO A 28 2.28 -1.26 -3.37
CA PRO A 28 3.65 -1.72 -3.26
C PRO A 28 3.66 -3.23 -3.48
N LYS A 29 4.23 -3.61 -4.62
CA LYS A 29 4.38 -5.01 -5.02
C LYS A 29 5.43 -5.64 -4.13
N LEU A 30 5.23 -6.90 -3.78
CA LEU A 30 6.28 -7.69 -3.14
C LEU A 30 7.44 -7.87 -4.12
N ARG A 31 8.49 -7.06 -3.95
CA ARG A 31 9.76 -7.22 -4.67
C ARG A 31 10.53 -8.40 -4.11
N LEU A 32 10.72 -9.42 -4.94
CA LEU A 32 11.25 -10.72 -4.58
C LEU A 32 12.49 -11.03 -5.41
N LEU A 33 13.60 -11.33 -4.72
CA LEU A 33 14.86 -11.71 -5.35
C LEU A 33 15.06 -13.22 -5.22
N ILE A 34 15.13 -13.92 -6.35
CA ILE A 34 15.37 -15.37 -6.40
C ILE A 34 16.82 -15.60 -6.74
N VAL A 35 17.50 -16.40 -5.93
CA VAL A 35 18.86 -16.85 -6.17
C VAL A 35 18.85 -18.34 -6.36
N ALA A 36 19.47 -18.83 -7.44
CA ALA A 36 19.56 -20.25 -7.73
C ALA A 36 20.97 -20.60 -8.21
N THR A 37 21.62 -21.53 -7.51
CA THR A 37 22.91 -22.10 -7.90
C THR A 37 22.74 -23.49 -8.50
N GLY A 38 23.58 -23.82 -9.47
CA GLY A 38 23.61 -25.12 -10.12
C GLY A 38 22.79 -25.16 -11.44
N PRO A 39 23.30 -25.80 -12.51
CA PRO A 39 22.71 -25.71 -13.85
C PRO A 39 21.39 -26.48 -14.02
N ARG A 40 21.18 -27.59 -13.29
CA ARG A 40 19.92 -28.37 -13.37
C ARG A 40 18.89 -27.91 -12.33
N GLU A 41 19.39 -27.24 -11.31
CA GLU A 41 18.67 -26.76 -10.14
C GLU A 41 17.86 -25.50 -10.43
N THR A 42 18.28 -24.71 -11.43
CA THR A 42 17.56 -23.55 -11.99
C THR A 42 16.12 -23.86 -12.39
N SER A 43 15.82 -25.14 -12.69
CA SER A 43 14.47 -25.61 -13.02
C SER A 43 13.44 -25.39 -11.89
N TRP A 44 13.87 -25.47 -10.62
CA TRP A 44 13.00 -25.19 -9.47
C TRP A 44 12.67 -23.70 -9.36
N ALA A 45 13.66 -22.84 -9.57
CA ALA A 45 13.46 -21.40 -9.64
C ALA A 45 12.52 -21.04 -10.80
N HIS A 46 12.70 -21.63 -11.98
CA HIS A 46 11.80 -21.45 -13.12
C HIS A 46 10.35 -21.85 -12.78
N ALA A 47 10.16 -23.03 -12.17
CA ALA A 47 8.84 -23.52 -11.77
C ALA A 47 8.16 -22.57 -10.75
N LEU A 48 8.93 -22.00 -9.82
CA LEU A 48 8.45 -21.01 -8.87
C LEU A 48 7.99 -19.73 -9.59
N ILE A 49 8.82 -19.19 -10.48
CA ILE A 49 8.52 -17.97 -11.24
C ILE A 49 7.25 -18.13 -12.08
N VAL A 50 7.11 -19.25 -12.79
CA VAL A 50 5.93 -19.51 -13.63
C VAL A 50 4.64 -19.61 -12.81
N ARG A 51 4.70 -20.12 -11.58
CA ARG A 51 3.53 -20.19 -10.69
C ARG A 51 3.18 -18.82 -10.10
N LEU A 52 4.20 -18.04 -9.73
CA LEU A 52 4.03 -16.73 -9.11
C LEU A 52 3.70 -15.62 -10.12
N SER A 53 4.04 -15.77 -11.40
CA SER A 53 3.76 -14.77 -12.44
C SER A 53 2.27 -14.53 -12.67
N LYS A 54 1.41 -15.44 -12.19
CA LYS A 54 -0.05 -15.26 -12.19
C LYS A 54 -0.53 -14.17 -11.23
N ASN A 55 0.27 -13.83 -10.22
CA ASN A 55 -0.10 -12.84 -9.20
C ASN A 55 0.45 -11.47 -9.61
N SER A 56 -0.45 -10.48 -9.78
CA SER A 56 -0.10 -9.10 -10.13
C SER A 56 0.71 -8.36 -9.07
N ASP A 57 0.63 -8.85 -7.83
CA ASP A 57 1.11 -8.16 -6.63
C ASP A 57 2.58 -8.48 -6.33
N ILE A 58 3.22 -9.35 -7.11
CA ILE A 58 4.60 -9.81 -6.89
C ILE A 58 5.46 -9.37 -8.07
N GLU A 59 6.53 -8.65 -7.79
CA GLU A 59 7.57 -8.29 -8.77
C GLU A 59 8.81 -9.13 -8.50
N MET A 60 9.33 -9.82 -9.51
CA MET A 60 10.40 -10.81 -9.34
C MET A 60 11.64 -10.43 -10.17
N ARG A 61 12.81 -10.62 -9.57
CA ARG A 61 14.11 -10.63 -10.24
C ARG A 61 14.86 -11.89 -9.84
N ALA A 62 15.67 -12.45 -10.73
CA ALA A 62 16.42 -13.65 -10.42
C ALA A 62 17.91 -13.52 -10.78
N VAL A 63 18.77 -14.04 -9.91
CA VAL A 63 20.21 -14.23 -10.16
C VAL A 63 20.47 -15.74 -10.20
N VAL A 64 20.97 -16.23 -11.34
CA VAL A 64 21.05 -17.67 -11.62
C VAL A 64 22.35 -18.01 -12.33
N ASP A 65 22.95 -19.16 -12.02
CA ASP A 65 24.17 -19.64 -12.71
C ASP A 65 23.93 -19.90 -14.21
N ASP A 66 22.83 -20.58 -14.54
CA ASP A 66 22.43 -20.90 -15.91
C ASP A 66 21.12 -20.19 -16.28
N VAL A 67 21.19 -19.32 -17.30
CA VAL A 67 20.05 -18.49 -17.71
C VAL A 67 19.16 -19.27 -18.66
N VAL A 68 18.01 -19.73 -18.17
CA VAL A 68 17.00 -20.39 -19.00
C VAL A 68 16.24 -19.35 -19.83
N PRO A 69 16.19 -19.43 -21.17
CA PRO A 69 15.56 -18.41 -22.02
C PRO A 69 14.09 -18.11 -21.69
N ARG A 70 13.34 -19.14 -21.23
CA ARG A 70 11.94 -18.99 -20.79
C ARG A 70 11.79 -18.13 -19.54
N MET A 71 12.80 -18.06 -18.69
CA MET A 71 12.79 -17.20 -17.49
C MET A 71 12.93 -15.73 -17.88
N THR A 72 13.84 -15.41 -18.80
CA THR A 72 14.13 -14.05 -19.27
C THR A 72 12.93 -13.39 -19.96
N GLN A 73 12.02 -14.19 -20.52
CA GLN A 73 10.75 -13.69 -21.09
C GLN A 73 9.76 -13.22 -20.02
N THR A 74 9.83 -13.77 -18.81
CA THR A 74 8.88 -13.48 -17.72
C THR A 74 9.38 -12.44 -16.73
N ILE A 75 10.69 -12.45 -16.45
CA ILE A 75 11.31 -11.62 -15.41
C ILE A 75 12.70 -11.16 -15.83
N ILE A 76 13.22 -10.16 -15.14
CA ILE A 76 14.64 -9.77 -15.29
C ILE A 76 15.51 -10.86 -14.64
N THR A 77 16.26 -11.59 -15.46
CA THR A 77 17.21 -12.62 -15.05
C THR A 77 18.64 -12.13 -15.26
N ILE A 78 19.47 -12.27 -14.24
CA ILE A 78 20.89 -11.89 -14.25
C ILE A 78 21.71 -13.17 -14.08
N GLN A 79 22.76 -13.31 -14.88
CA GLN A 79 23.67 -14.45 -14.77
C GLN A 79 24.62 -14.26 -13.59
N ASN A 80 24.82 -15.30 -12.77
CA ASN A 80 25.84 -15.29 -11.74
C ASN A 80 27.24 -15.36 -12.37
N ILE A 81 28.12 -14.45 -11.96
CA ILE A 81 29.47 -14.33 -12.48
C ILE A 81 30.45 -14.40 -11.31
N SER A 82 31.54 -15.14 -11.50
CA SER A 82 32.68 -15.16 -10.57
C SER A 82 33.62 -14.00 -10.88
N PHE A 83 34.16 -13.37 -9.84
CA PHE A 83 35.16 -12.31 -9.88
C PHE A 83 36.59 -12.84 -9.75
N ALA A 84 36.76 -14.16 -9.62
CA ALA A 84 38.07 -14.79 -9.53
C ALA A 84 38.82 -14.74 -10.88
N VAL A 85 40.15 -14.91 -10.80
CA VAL A 85 41.09 -14.80 -11.95
C VAL A 85 40.58 -15.58 -13.15
N GLY A 86 40.17 -14.85 -14.20
CA GLY A 86 39.62 -15.44 -15.41
C GLY A 86 38.57 -14.54 -16.05
N HIS A 87 37.57 -14.07 -15.29
CA HIS A 87 36.51 -13.16 -15.73
C HIS A 87 36.09 -12.25 -14.56
N PRO A 88 35.63 -11.00 -14.82
CA PRO A 88 35.58 -10.31 -16.10
C PRO A 88 36.96 -9.75 -16.54
N ASN A 89 37.17 -9.63 -17.85
CA ASN A 89 38.44 -9.18 -18.42
C ASN A 89 38.82 -7.72 -18.08
N ARG A 90 37.90 -6.94 -17.48
CA ARG A 90 38.13 -5.54 -17.08
C ARG A 90 37.68 -5.29 -15.64
N PRO A 91 38.44 -4.51 -14.84
CA PRO A 91 38.05 -4.14 -13.48
C PRO A 91 36.77 -3.27 -13.43
N GLN A 92 36.46 -2.53 -14.50
CA GLN A 92 35.22 -1.75 -14.63
C GLN A 92 33.97 -2.63 -14.61
N ASP A 93 34.07 -3.86 -15.09
CA ASP A 93 32.96 -4.81 -15.12
C ASP A 93 32.66 -5.33 -13.70
N VAL A 94 33.70 -5.49 -12.86
CA VAL A 94 33.51 -5.89 -11.44
C VAL A 94 32.73 -4.84 -10.69
N GLU A 95 33.07 -3.56 -10.85
CA GLU A 95 32.36 -2.46 -10.19
C GLU A 95 30.91 -2.35 -10.68
N PHE A 96 30.67 -2.62 -11.96
CA PHE A 96 29.32 -2.70 -12.51
C PHE A 96 28.48 -3.79 -11.81
N TYR A 97 29.02 -5.00 -11.65
CA TYR A 97 28.32 -6.08 -10.95
C TYR A 97 28.12 -5.82 -9.46
N ARG A 98 29.07 -5.15 -8.80
CA ARG A 98 28.91 -4.71 -7.40
C ARG A 98 27.79 -3.69 -7.25
N ARG A 99 27.73 -2.70 -8.14
CA ARG A 99 26.62 -1.74 -8.18
C ARG A 99 25.29 -2.44 -8.45
N GLN A 100 25.27 -3.41 -9.36
CA GLN A 100 24.08 -4.20 -9.63
C GLN A 100 23.65 -5.02 -8.41
N ALA A 101 24.58 -5.63 -7.67
CA ALA A 101 24.30 -6.32 -6.41
C ALA A 101 23.71 -5.36 -5.37
N PHE A 102 24.29 -4.17 -5.23
CA PHE A 102 23.77 -3.11 -4.36
C PHE A 102 22.32 -2.73 -4.72
N ASP A 103 22.05 -2.45 -5.99
CA ASP A 103 20.72 -2.09 -6.48
C ASP A 103 19.69 -3.21 -6.24
N LEU A 104 20.10 -4.47 -6.38
CA LEU A 104 19.24 -5.64 -6.10
C LEU A 104 18.93 -5.79 -4.61
N VAL A 105 19.94 -5.61 -3.75
CA VAL A 105 19.78 -5.69 -2.29
C VAL A 105 18.87 -4.57 -1.80
N GLU A 106 19.01 -3.35 -2.32
CA GLU A 106 18.13 -2.22 -1.96
C GLU A 106 16.70 -2.47 -2.43
N TRP A 107 16.53 -2.88 -3.70
CA TRP A 107 15.23 -3.11 -4.32
C TRP A 107 14.44 -4.27 -3.70
N ALA A 108 15.07 -5.38 -3.31
CA ALA A 108 14.36 -6.57 -2.85
C ALA A 108 13.84 -6.43 -1.40
N HIS A 109 12.63 -6.91 -1.11
CA HIS A 109 12.12 -7.03 0.28
C HIS A 109 12.45 -8.38 0.90
N ILE A 110 12.44 -9.44 0.08
CA ILE A 110 12.70 -10.82 0.48
C ILE A 110 13.69 -11.49 -0.47
N LEU A 111 14.64 -12.24 0.10
CA LEU A 111 15.58 -13.07 -0.64
C LEU A 111 15.17 -14.54 -0.54
N ILE A 112 15.11 -15.22 -1.68
CA ILE A 112 14.77 -16.64 -1.76
C ILE A 112 15.90 -17.37 -2.46
N CYS A 113 16.64 -18.15 -1.68
CA CYS A 113 17.70 -19.00 -2.19
C CYS A 113 17.10 -20.38 -2.51
N LEU A 114 16.72 -20.58 -3.78
CA LEU A 114 16.11 -21.81 -4.28
C LEU A 114 16.80 -22.29 -5.58
N PRO A 115 17.70 -23.27 -5.48
CA PRO A 115 18.43 -23.71 -4.29
C PRO A 115 19.80 -23.03 -4.13
N LEU A 116 20.41 -23.18 -2.95
CA LEU A 116 21.80 -22.81 -2.69
C LEU A 116 22.67 -24.05 -2.45
N ASP A 117 23.75 -24.15 -3.20
CA ASP A 117 24.72 -25.24 -3.10
C ASP A 117 25.56 -25.17 -1.81
N ALA A 118 26.21 -26.29 -1.48
CA ALA A 118 27.12 -26.35 -0.33
C ALA A 118 28.24 -25.30 -0.38
N ASP A 119 28.77 -24.99 -1.56
CA ASP A 119 29.77 -23.94 -1.76
C ASP A 119 29.22 -22.56 -1.40
N GLY A 120 28.00 -22.24 -1.88
CA GLY A 120 27.34 -20.98 -1.56
C GLY A 120 27.09 -20.80 -0.06
N ILE A 121 26.66 -21.86 0.64
CA ILE A 121 26.47 -21.82 2.10
C ILE A 121 27.80 -21.66 2.83
N ALA A 122 28.84 -22.39 2.42
CA ALA A 122 30.16 -22.29 3.03
C ALA A 122 30.76 -20.89 2.84
N LYS A 123 30.67 -20.33 1.64
CA LYS A 123 31.13 -18.97 1.33
C LYS A 123 30.36 -17.91 2.10
N MET A 124 29.04 -18.04 2.19
CA MET A 124 28.20 -17.14 2.98
C MET A 124 28.64 -17.11 4.46
N LEU A 125 28.89 -18.28 5.06
CA LEU A 125 29.32 -18.38 6.46
C LEU A 125 30.77 -17.94 6.68
N ALA A 126 31.64 -18.13 5.69
CA ALA A 126 33.02 -17.65 5.70
C ALA A 126 33.14 -16.15 5.38
N GLY A 127 32.07 -15.52 4.87
CA GLY A 127 32.07 -14.12 4.45
C GLY A 127 32.79 -13.87 3.11
N ILE A 128 32.93 -14.90 2.28
CA ILE A 128 33.58 -14.82 0.96
C ILE A 128 32.55 -14.39 -0.08
N ALA A 129 32.85 -13.29 -0.79
CA ALA A 129 31.99 -12.73 -1.85
C ALA A 129 32.77 -12.65 -3.18
N ASP A 130 33.13 -13.81 -3.73
CA ASP A 130 33.84 -13.94 -5.00
C ASP A 130 32.90 -14.07 -6.21
N THR A 131 31.58 -14.05 -5.99
CA THR A 131 30.54 -14.17 -7.00
C THR A 131 29.48 -13.08 -6.82
N LEU A 132 28.70 -12.78 -7.87
CA LEU A 132 27.58 -11.85 -7.76
C LEU A 132 26.58 -12.28 -6.69
N ILE A 133 26.26 -13.59 -6.62
CA ILE A 133 25.42 -14.15 -5.55
C ILE A 133 26.06 -13.92 -4.18
N GLY A 134 27.38 -14.13 -4.06
CA GLY A 134 28.13 -13.88 -2.83
C GLY A 134 28.06 -12.42 -2.36
N GLU A 135 28.20 -11.45 -3.26
CA GLU A 135 28.06 -10.01 -2.95
C GLU A 135 26.64 -9.67 -2.47
N VAL A 136 25.60 -10.23 -3.12
CA VAL A 136 24.21 -10.07 -2.68
C VAL A 136 23.99 -10.65 -1.28
N LEU A 137 24.49 -11.87 -1.01
CA LEU A 137 24.39 -12.50 0.30
C LEU A 137 25.17 -11.72 1.38
N ARG A 138 26.33 -11.18 1.04
CA ARG A 138 27.19 -10.41 1.95
C ARG A 138 26.62 -9.04 2.28
N GLY A 139 25.96 -8.39 1.31
CA GLY A 139 25.30 -7.10 1.45
C GLY A 139 23.90 -7.18 2.07
N TRP A 140 23.34 -8.38 2.24
CA TRP A 140 21.97 -8.54 2.73
C TRP A 140 21.81 -8.02 4.16
N SER A 141 20.85 -7.12 4.36
CA SER A 141 20.54 -6.56 5.67
C SER A 141 19.82 -7.58 6.54
N SER A 142 20.21 -7.67 7.81
CA SER A 142 19.54 -8.52 8.81
C SER A 142 18.10 -8.10 9.10
N GLN A 143 17.65 -6.93 8.62
CA GLN A 143 16.27 -6.47 8.72
C GLN A 143 15.34 -7.12 7.67
N LYS A 144 15.90 -7.66 6.58
CA LYS A 144 15.13 -8.27 5.50
C LYS A 144 15.15 -9.80 5.65
N SER A 145 14.00 -10.44 5.48
CA SER A 145 13.89 -11.90 5.61
C SER A 145 14.56 -12.62 4.44
N MET A 146 15.28 -13.72 4.75
CA MET A 146 15.86 -14.63 3.77
C MET A 146 15.28 -16.03 3.97
N VAL A 147 14.81 -16.66 2.89
CA VAL A 147 14.39 -18.06 2.85
C VAL A 147 15.45 -18.87 2.13
N LEU A 148 16.01 -19.87 2.79
CA LEU A 148 17.12 -20.68 2.28
C LEU A 148 16.70 -22.14 2.12
N VAL A 149 16.84 -22.66 0.91
CA VAL A 149 16.70 -24.08 0.59
C VAL A 149 18.08 -24.65 0.23
N PRO A 150 18.74 -25.38 1.15
CA PRO A 150 20.02 -26.01 0.86
C PRO A 150 19.87 -27.11 -0.19
N CYS A 151 20.81 -27.22 -1.12
CA CYS A 151 20.91 -28.32 -2.07
C CYS A 151 22.28 -28.99 -1.98
N MET A 152 22.30 -30.28 -1.72
CA MET A 152 23.54 -31.02 -1.46
C MET A 152 23.44 -32.49 -1.88
N SER A 153 24.59 -33.09 -2.17
CA SER A 153 24.66 -34.54 -2.34
C SER A 153 24.47 -35.26 -1.00
N LYS A 154 23.97 -36.50 -1.03
CA LYS A 154 23.80 -37.33 0.18
C LYS A 154 25.07 -37.42 1.06
N PRO A 155 26.29 -37.61 0.50
CA PRO A 155 27.52 -37.60 1.29
C PRO A 155 27.81 -36.23 1.93
N MET A 156 27.62 -35.14 1.18
CA MET A 156 27.82 -33.78 1.70
C MET A 156 26.87 -33.50 2.87
N TRP A 157 25.60 -33.91 2.77
CA TRP A 157 24.62 -33.76 3.84
C TRP A 157 25.00 -34.51 5.12
N SER A 158 25.66 -35.67 4.99
CA SER A 158 26.11 -36.46 6.13
C SER A 158 27.35 -35.89 6.83
N ASN A 159 28.05 -34.94 6.21
CA ASN A 159 29.31 -34.39 6.71
C ASN A 159 29.09 -33.53 7.98
N ALA A 160 30.02 -33.64 8.94
CA ALA A 160 29.98 -32.89 10.19
C ALA A 160 30.05 -31.37 9.97
N THR A 161 30.85 -30.90 9.01
CA THR A 161 30.96 -29.46 8.70
C THR A 161 29.63 -28.87 8.23
N THR A 162 28.84 -29.63 7.48
CA THR A 162 27.51 -29.19 7.03
C THR A 162 26.55 -29.09 8.21
N LYS A 163 26.64 -30.00 9.19
CA LYS A 163 25.85 -29.90 10.42
C LYS A 163 26.20 -28.64 11.21
N GLU A 164 27.49 -28.33 11.37
CA GLU A 164 27.93 -27.11 12.04
C GLU A 164 27.45 -25.86 11.31
N HIS A 165 27.55 -25.83 9.97
CA HIS A 165 27.03 -24.73 9.15
C HIS A 165 25.53 -24.53 9.36
N LEU A 166 24.75 -25.61 9.34
CA LEU A 166 23.32 -25.55 9.59
C LEU A 166 23.01 -25.08 11.01
N GLU A 167 23.73 -25.55 12.04
CA GLU A 167 23.55 -25.08 13.42
C GLU A 167 23.78 -23.57 13.54
N ARG A 168 24.84 -23.03 12.91
CA ARG A 168 25.09 -21.58 12.85
C ARG A 168 23.97 -20.82 12.14
N LEU A 169 23.42 -21.37 11.07
CA LEU A 169 22.26 -20.79 10.38
C LEU A 169 21.01 -20.83 11.25
N HIS A 170 20.82 -21.90 12.02
CA HIS A 170 19.70 -22.01 12.95
C HIS A 170 19.81 -21.02 14.13
N LEU A 171 21.02 -20.67 14.57
CA LEU A 171 21.19 -19.57 15.53
C LEU A 171 20.78 -18.21 14.93
N SER A 172 20.89 -18.07 13.61
CA SER A 172 20.47 -16.89 12.85
C SER A 172 18.99 -16.94 12.39
N ARG A 173 18.16 -17.83 12.99
CA ARG A 173 16.73 -18.03 12.67
C ARG A 173 15.89 -16.75 12.65
N LYS A 174 16.32 -15.71 13.36
CA LYS A 174 15.64 -14.40 13.39
C LYS A 174 15.50 -13.77 11.98
N TRP A 175 16.36 -14.09 11.01
CA TRP A 175 16.22 -13.55 9.64
C TRP A 175 16.46 -14.58 8.54
N ILE A 176 17.05 -15.73 8.87
CA ILE A 176 17.24 -16.83 7.93
C ILE A 176 16.28 -17.96 8.27
N GLN A 177 15.30 -18.19 7.39
CA GLN A 177 14.43 -19.35 7.46
C GLN A 177 15.02 -20.47 6.59
N VAL A 178 15.65 -21.45 7.24
CA VAL A 178 16.15 -22.66 6.58
C VAL A 178 15.01 -23.67 6.43
N LEU A 179 14.74 -24.10 5.20
CA LEU A 179 13.72 -25.11 4.88
C LEU A 179 14.35 -26.48 4.62
N GLU A 180 13.50 -27.49 4.39
CA GLU A 180 13.96 -28.84 4.02
C GLU A 180 14.86 -28.82 2.79
N SER A 181 16.00 -29.49 2.91
CA SER A 181 17.02 -29.52 1.88
C SER A 181 16.64 -30.40 0.69
N ILE A 182 17.14 -30.03 -0.47
CA ILE A 182 17.09 -30.82 -1.69
C ILE A 182 18.32 -31.72 -1.69
N ILE A 183 18.14 -32.98 -1.29
CA ILE A 183 19.20 -33.97 -1.26
C ILE A 183 19.21 -34.72 -2.57
N TRP A 184 20.36 -34.84 -3.24
CA TRP A 184 20.46 -35.59 -4.50
C TRP A 184 21.54 -36.67 -4.45
N ASP A 185 21.44 -37.64 -5.35
CA ASP A 185 22.38 -38.75 -5.49
C ASP A 185 22.72 -39.04 -6.96
N TYR A 186 23.90 -39.58 -7.23
CA TYR A 186 24.30 -40.04 -8.55
C TYR A 186 23.94 -41.53 -8.73
N GLY A 187 22.90 -41.80 -9.52
CA GLY A 187 22.53 -43.16 -9.93
C GLY A 187 23.52 -43.76 -10.95
N LYS A 188 23.44 -45.08 -11.16
CA LYS A 188 24.36 -45.85 -12.03
C LYS A 188 24.20 -45.61 -13.56
N GLY A 189 23.50 -44.56 -14.00
CA GLY A 189 23.19 -44.30 -15.42
C GLY A 189 23.83 -43.00 -15.97
N PRO A 190 23.88 -42.80 -17.29
CA PRO A 190 24.59 -41.67 -17.93
C PRO A 190 24.00 -40.28 -17.62
N ASN A 191 22.77 -40.20 -17.11
CA ASN A 191 22.15 -38.99 -16.55
C ASN A 191 21.87 -39.19 -15.05
N ALA A 192 22.95 -39.27 -14.27
CA ALA A 192 22.96 -39.83 -12.93
C ALA A 192 22.30 -38.98 -11.83
N LYS A 193 22.10 -37.66 -11.98
CA LYS A 193 21.60 -36.84 -10.86
C LYS A 193 20.11 -37.11 -10.59
N ARG A 194 19.81 -37.84 -9.52
CA ARG A 194 18.44 -38.12 -9.04
C ARG A 194 18.15 -37.26 -7.82
N VAL A 195 17.06 -36.49 -7.89
CA VAL A 195 16.50 -35.74 -6.76
C VAL A 195 15.23 -36.49 -6.31
N PRO A 196 15.18 -37.05 -5.08
CA PRO A 196 13.95 -37.58 -4.50
C PRO A 196 12.87 -36.49 -4.43
N CYS A 197 11.60 -36.88 -4.48
CA CYS A 197 10.46 -35.94 -4.50
C CYS A 197 10.57 -34.90 -3.37
N TRP A 198 10.79 -33.64 -3.74
CA TRP A 198 10.87 -32.53 -2.79
C TRP A 198 9.48 -31.93 -2.58
N ASN A 199 8.87 -32.23 -1.43
CA ASN A 199 7.49 -31.80 -1.11
C ASN A 199 7.42 -30.36 -0.58
N SER A 200 8.54 -29.81 -0.11
CA SER A 200 8.61 -28.47 0.50
C SER A 200 8.54 -27.31 -0.49
N PHE A 201 8.42 -27.57 -1.79
CA PHE A 201 8.11 -26.54 -2.79
C PHE A 201 6.82 -25.77 -2.45
N HIS A 202 5.80 -26.48 -1.95
CA HIS A 202 4.53 -25.87 -1.56
C HIS A 202 4.68 -24.97 -0.34
N GLN A 203 5.61 -25.28 0.57
CA GLN A 203 5.90 -24.45 1.74
C GLN A 203 6.51 -23.11 1.33
N VAL A 204 7.50 -23.12 0.43
CA VAL A 204 8.09 -21.88 -0.15
C VAL A 204 7.01 -21.01 -0.78
N LEU A 205 6.15 -21.62 -1.61
CA LEU A 205 5.07 -20.91 -2.28
C LEU A 205 4.07 -20.31 -1.29
N ARG A 206 3.71 -21.04 -0.22
CA ARG A 206 2.85 -20.53 0.87
C ARG A 206 3.49 -19.35 1.60
N ILE A 207 4.79 -19.40 1.92
CA ILE A 207 5.50 -18.29 2.57
C ILE A 207 5.40 -17.02 1.72
N ILE A 208 5.69 -17.14 0.43
CA ILE A 208 5.67 -16.00 -0.51
C ILE A 208 4.26 -15.43 -0.64
N GLN A 209 3.27 -16.29 -0.82
CA GLN A 209 1.87 -15.87 -0.94
C GLN A 209 1.38 -15.19 0.33
N ASN A 210 1.67 -15.77 1.51
CA ASN A 210 1.32 -15.16 2.79
C ASN A 210 1.98 -13.78 2.93
N ARG A 211 3.27 -13.63 2.61
CA ARG A 211 3.96 -12.33 2.65
C ARG A 211 3.35 -11.32 1.68
N ALA A 212 3.01 -11.73 0.47
CA ALA A 212 2.33 -10.86 -0.50
C ALA A 212 0.96 -10.41 0.01
N SER A 213 0.17 -11.34 0.57
CA SER A 213 -1.11 -11.03 1.19
C SER A 213 -0.98 -10.10 2.40
N LEU A 214 0.07 -10.27 3.23
CA LEU A 214 0.35 -9.37 4.37
C LEU A 214 0.69 -7.95 3.94
N LEU A 215 1.39 -7.76 2.81
CA LEU A 215 1.63 -6.42 2.27
C LEU A 215 0.32 -5.75 1.80
N GLY A 216 -0.61 -6.52 1.22
CA GLY A 216 -1.93 -6.05 0.82
C GLY A 216 -2.93 -5.86 1.98
N LEU A 217 -2.65 -6.41 3.16
CA LEU A 217 -3.56 -6.49 4.30
C LEU A 217 -4.06 -5.10 4.76
N GLY A 218 -5.37 -4.96 4.95
CA GLY A 218 -6.01 -3.72 5.41
C GLY A 218 -6.50 -2.77 4.30
N ARG A 219 -6.10 -2.96 3.03
CA ARG A 219 -6.62 -2.08 1.95
C ARG A 219 -8.12 -2.22 1.72
N ASP A 220 -8.65 -3.43 1.89
CA ASP A 220 -10.09 -3.70 1.81
C ASP A 220 -10.90 -2.90 2.86
N THR A 221 -10.29 -2.53 3.98
CA THR A 221 -10.97 -1.77 5.03
C THR A 221 -10.98 -0.26 4.75
N GLY A 222 -10.18 0.24 3.80
CA GLY A 222 -10.26 1.63 3.35
C GLY A 222 -11.52 1.94 2.52
N ILE A 223 -12.26 0.91 2.10
CA ILE A 223 -13.56 1.01 1.42
C ILE A 223 -14.70 1.21 2.44
N ILE A 224 -14.43 0.92 3.72
CA ILE A 224 -15.34 1.25 4.84
C ILE A 224 -15.30 2.77 4.98
N MET A 225 -16.48 3.39 4.98
CA MET A 225 -16.71 4.82 4.78
C MET A 225 -15.59 5.75 5.28
N PRO A 226 -15.27 6.84 4.54
CA PRO A 226 -14.36 7.85 5.04
C PRO A 226 -14.89 8.31 6.40
N SER A 227 -14.09 8.07 7.44
CA SER A 227 -14.41 8.42 8.81
C SER A 227 -14.74 9.90 8.87
N ILE A 228 -16.03 10.25 8.81
CA ILE A 228 -16.48 11.55 9.25
C ILE A 228 -16.14 11.56 10.72
N THR A 229 -15.16 12.37 11.11
CA THR A 229 -14.75 12.57 12.48
C THR A 229 -15.93 13.16 13.25
N MET A 230 -16.81 12.31 13.76
CA MET A 230 -17.82 12.71 14.71
C MET A 230 -17.11 13.00 16.02
N ARG A 231 -17.12 14.27 16.45
CA ARG A 231 -16.67 14.67 17.77
C ARG A 231 -17.62 14.08 18.82
N PHE A 232 -17.30 12.92 19.36
CA PHE A 232 -17.96 12.42 20.56
C PHE A 232 -17.51 13.29 21.74
N LYS A 233 -18.46 13.83 22.51
CA LYS A 233 -18.15 14.51 23.77
C LYS A 233 -17.57 13.48 24.75
N GLU A 234 -16.38 13.74 25.26
CA GLU A 234 -15.76 12.95 26.33
C GLU A 234 -16.74 12.77 27.49
N GLY A 235 -17.04 11.52 27.85
CA GLY A 235 -18.00 11.19 28.92
C GLY A 235 -19.40 10.76 28.47
N ALA A 236 -19.68 10.70 27.16
CA ALA A 236 -20.92 10.12 26.66
C ALA A 236 -20.95 8.60 26.94
N LYS A 237 -21.66 8.18 27.99
CA LYS A 237 -22.09 6.78 28.14
C LYS A 237 -23.02 6.47 26.97
N CYS A 238 -22.55 5.73 25.96
CA CYS A 238 -23.45 5.20 24.95
C CYS A 238 -24.49 4.32 25.69
N PRO A 239 -25.78 4.69 25.71
CA PRO A 239 -26.79 3.73 26.12
C PRO A 239 -26.64 2.51 25.21
N GLN A 240 -26.66 1.30 25.76
CA GLN A 240 -26.61 0.09 24.95
C GLN A 240 -27.72 0.16 23.91
N LEU A 241 -27.34 0.41 22.66
CA LEU A 241 -28.30 0.45 21.56
C LEU A 241 -28.90 -0.96 21.42
N PRO A 242 -30.20 -1.07 21.16
CA PRO A 242 -30.82 -2.34 20.79
C PRO A 242 -30.06 -3.03 19.65
N PRO A 243 -30.00 -4.37 19.62
CA PRO A 243 -29.27 -5.11 18.60
C PRO A 243 -29.72 -4.77 17.17
N GLU A 244 -30.99 -4.39 16.98
CA GLU A 244 -31.56 -3.97 15.69
C GLU A 244 -30.98 -2.65 15.17
N ILE A 245 -30.60 -1.73 16.08
CA ILE A 245 -29.94 -0.49 15.65
C ILE A 245 -28.50 -0.82 15.25
N TRP A 246 -27.84 -1.74 15.96
CA TRP A 246 -26.52 -2.20 15.57
C TRP A 246 -26.51 -2.92 14.23
N THR A 247 -27.54 -3.71 13.90
CA THR A 247 -27.65 -4.34 12.57
C THR A 247 -27.65 -3.27 11.48
N LEU A 248 -28.47 -2.22 11.63
CA LEU A 248 -28.57 -1.13 10.66
C LEU A 248 -27.26 -0.33 10.53
N ILE A 249 -26.60 -0.04 11.65
CA ILE A 249 -25.31 0.68 11.64
C ILE A 249 -24.24 -0.15 10.92
N LEU A 250 -24.14 -1.44 11.23
CA LEU A 250 -23.14 -2.33 10.64
C LEU A 250 -23.41 -2.62 9.17
N GLU A 251 -24.67 -2.70 8.77
CA GLU A 251 -25.08 -2.78 7.36
C GLU A 251 -24.69 -1.52 6.59
N GLN A 252 -24.91 -0.34 7.17
CA GLN A 252 -24.50 0.93 6.56
C GLN A 252 -22.97 1.08 6.49
N ALA A 253 -22.26 0.59 7.51
CA ALA A 253 -20.79 0.55 7.54
C ALA A 253 -20.21 -0.53 6.59
N ASN A 254 -21.04 -1.46 6.10
CA ASN A 254 -20.65 -2.61 5.29
C ASN A 254 -19.57 -3.47 5.98
N ASP A 255 -19.68 -3.66 7.30
CA ASP A 255 -18.67 -4.30 8.14
C ASP A 255 -19.13 -5.66 8.68
N TRP A 256 -19.01 -6.68 7.83
CA TRP A 256 -19.41 -8.05 8.17
C TRP A 256 -18.52 -8.68 9.26
N GLU A 257 -17.20 -8.42 9.25
CA GLU A 257 -16.26 -9.02 10.20
C GLU A 257 -16.55 -8.54 11.64
N LEU A 258 -16.82 -7.25 11.82
CA LEU A 258 -17.19 -6.72 13.13
C LEU A 258 -18.54 -7.25 13.61
N ALA A 259 -19.53 -7.36 12.71
CA ALA A 259 -20.85 -7.89 13.04
C ALA A 259 -20.77 -9.33 13.57
N GLN A 260 -20.00 -10.19 12.91
CA GLN A 260 -19.81 -11.57 13.35
C GLN A 260 -19.07 -11.66 14.68
N ALA A 261 -18.08 -10.80 14.92
CA ALA A 261 -17.34 -10.79 16.19
C ALA A 261 -18.22 -10.38 17.38
N LEU A 262 -19.20 -9.50 17.15
CA LEU A 262 -20.16 -9.08 18.16
C LEU A 262 -21.36 -10.04 18.30
N GLY A 263 -21.49 -11.03 17.43
CA GLY A 263 -22.63 -11.96 17.39
C GLY A 263 -23.93 -11.29 16.93
N ILE A 264 -23.83 -10.21 16.15
CA ILE A 264 -24.98 -9.41 15.68
C ILE A 264 -25.39 -9.90 14.29
N TYR A 265 -26.69 -10.13 14.11
CA TYR A 265 -27.25 -10.57 12.82
C TYR A 265 -27.12 -9.46 11.76
N THR A 266 -26.67 -9.79 10.55
CA THR A 266 -26.64 -8.85 9.42
C THR A 266 -27.05 -9.57 8.13
N THR A 267 -27.64 -8.82 7.20
CA THR A 267 -27.98 -9.33 5.85
C THR A 267 -26.82 -9.25 4.86
N LEU A 268 -25.66 -8.75 5.31
CA LEU A 268 -24.47 -8.58 4.48
C LEU A 268 -23.94 -9.94 3.98
N PRO A 269 -23.54 -10.04 2.69
CA PRO A 269 -22.91 -11.24 2.17
C PRO A 269 -21.54 -11.45 2.83
N ALA A 270 -21.22 -12.70 3.13
CA ALA A 270 -19.89 -13.03 3.65
C ALA A 270 -18.81 -12.65 2.61
N PRO A 271 -17.71 -12.00 3.02
CA PRO A 271 -16.61 -11.65 2.12
C PRO A 271 -16.04 -12.90 1.43
N SER A 272 -15.53 -12.75 0.22
CA SER A 272 -14.97 -13.86 -0.58
C SER A 272 -13.91 -14.68 0.15
N ALA A 273 -13.13 -14.03 1.03
CA ALA A 273 -12.17 -14.65 1.92
C ALA A 273 -12.75 -15.69 2.88
N TRP A 274 -14.02 -15.52 3.29
CA TRP A 274 -14.74 -16.41 4.21
C TRP A 274 -15.67 -17.42 3.51
N VAL A 275 -16.04 -17.15 2.25
CA VAL A 275 -16.96 -17.99 1.46
C VAL A 275 -16.26 -19.20 0.85
N LEU A 276 -14.96 -19.11 0.56
CA LEU A 276 -14.19 -20.21 0.01
C LEU A 276 -13.96 -21.28 1.08
N HIS A 277 -14.87 -22.25 1.16
CA HIS A 277 -14.62 -23.52 1.85
C HIS A 277 -13.28 -24.12 1.38
N PRO A 278 -12.57 -24.88 2.23
CA PRO A 278 -11.28 -25.43 1.86
C PRO A 278 -11.47 -26.29 0.61
N LYS A 279 -10.80 -25.90 -0.48
CA LYS A 279 -10.91 -26.60 -1.78
C LYS A 279 -10.42 -28.04 -1.72
N ASP A 280 -9.79 -28.47 -0.61
CA ASP A 280 -9.33 -29.83 -0.37
C ASP A 280 -9.66 -30.26 1.08
N LYS A 281 -10.66 -31.12 1.27
CA LYS A 281 -10.98 -31.72 2.60
C LYS A 281 -9.89 -32.66 3.12
N SER A 282 -8.91 -33.01 2.28
CA SER A 282 -7.78 -33.89 2.60
C SER A 282 -6.62 -33.18 3.32
N ASP A 283 -6.51 -31.85 3.20
CA ASP A 283 -5.44 -31.08 3.84
C ASP A 283 -5.85 -30.67 5.26
N HIS A 284 -5.52 -31.51 6.26
CA HIS A 284 -5.81 -31.26 7.68
C HIS A 284 -5.32 -29.89 8.18
N VAL A 285 -4.22 -29.35 7.62
CA VAL A 285 -3.67 -28.04 7.99
C VAL A 285 -4.60 -26.89 7.59
N ARG A 286 -5.19 -26.93 6.40
CA ARG A 286 -6.09 -25.86 5.91
C ARG A 286 -7.42 -25.85 6.64
N VAL A 287 -7.93 -27.03 7.00
CA VAL A 287 -9.13 -27.14 7.83
C VAL A 287 -8.87 -26.51 9.20
N TYR A 288 -7.71 -26.81 9.80
CA TYR A 288 -7.31 -26.20 11.06
C TYR A 288 -7.11 -24.68 10.96
N GLU A 289 -6.51 -24.17 9.88
CA GLU A 289 -6.37 -22.73 9.61
C GLU A 289 -7.73 -22.01 9.62
N HIS A 290 -8.73 -22.53 8.89
CA HIS A 290 -10.06 -21.92 8.86
C HIS A 290 -10.81 -22.04 10.18
N GLU A 291 -10.63 -23.14 10.91
CA GLU A 291 -11.18 -23.24 12.26
C GLU A 291 -10.55 -22.21 13.19
N LEU A 292 -9.23 -22.00 13.09
CA LEU A 292 -8.52 -21.00 13.88
C LEU A 292 -9.00 -19.58 13.52
N GLU A 293 -9.13 -19.25 12.24
CA GLU A 293 -9.68 -17.98 11.76
C GLU A 293 -11.10 -17.72 12.30
N LYS A 294 -11.99 -18.72 12.21
CA LYS A 294 -13.36 -18.61 12.77
C LYS A 294 -13.36 -18.46 14.29
N THR A 295 -12.45 -19.13 15.00
CA THR A 295 -12.33 -18.97 16.45
C THR A 295 -11.80 -17.58 16.83
N ALA A 296 -10.87 -17.01 16.05
CA ALA A 296 -10.43 -15.64 16.26
C ALA A 296 -11.52 -14.61 15.98
N LEU A 297 -12.42 -14.89 15.03
CA LEU A 297 -13.54 -14.00 14.74
C LEU A 297 -14.61 -14.05 15.84
N THR A 298 -14.99 -15.24 16.30
CA THR A 298 -16.21 -15.42 17.12
C THR A 298 -15.96 -15.60 18.62
N CYS A 299 -14.76 -15.98 19.03
CA CYS A 299 -14.47 -16.41 20.40
C CYS A 299 -13.50 -15.48 21.14
N THR A 300 -13.51 -15.57 22.48
CA THR A 300 -12.60 -14.82 23.37
C THR A 300 -11.13 -15.22 23.21
N THR A 301 -10.21 -14.31 23.52
CA THR A 301 -8.74 -14.49 23.44
C THR A 301 -8.23 -15.79 24.07
N SER A 302 -8.79 -16.20 25.21
CA SER A 302 -8.43 -17.45 25.91
C SER A 302 -8.75 -18.73 25.11
N ALA A 303 -9.83 -18.71 24.32
CA ALA A 303 -10.22 -19.82 23.46
C ALA A 303 -9.27 -19.95 22.27
N VAL A 304 -8.81 -18.82 21.72
CA VAL A 304 -7.79 -18.79 20.66
C VAL A 304 -6.48 -19.40 21.16
N CYS A 305 -6.02 -19.02 22.36
CA CYS A 305 -4.81 -19.62 22.95
C CYS A 305 -4.95 -21.13 23.17
N LYS A 306 -6.12 -21.62 23.62
CA LYS A 306 -6.40 -23.06 23.75
C LYS A 306 -6.44 -23.80 22.41
N LYS A 307 -6.86 -23.14 21.33
CA LYS A 307 -6.83 -23.72 19.99
C LYS A 307 -5.39 -23.81 19.50
N LEU A 308 -4.61 -22.73 19.66
CA LEU A 308 -3.19 -22.68 19.32
C LEU A 308 -2.36 -23.74 20.05
N SER A 309 -2.68 -24.06 21.31
CA SER A 309 -2.00 -25.15 22.04
C SER A 309 -2.26 -26.54 21.44
N LYS A 310 -3.34 -26.71 20.68
CA LYS A 310 -3.71 -27.95 19.98
C LYS A 310 -3.23 -27.97 18.52
N ALA A 311 -2.39 -27.01 18.12
CA ALA A 311 -1.93 -26.90 16.73
C ALA A 311 -1.08 -28.12 16.31
N PRO A 312 -1.32 -28.68 15.10
CA PRO A 312 -0.54 -29.79 14.57
C PRO A 312 0.94 -29.41 14.39
N SER A 313 1.82 -30.42 14.36
CA SER A 313 3.27 -30.25 14.19
C SER A 313 3.66 -29.54 12.90
N ASP A 314 2.86 -29.74 11.84
CA ASP A 314 3.16 -29.29 10.48
C ASP A 314 2.69 -27.83 10.23
N TYR A 315 2.11 -27.19 11.25
CA TYR A 315 1.62 -25.82 11.15
C TYR A 315 2.73 -24.81 11.46
N SER A 316 3.48 -24.43 10.41
CA SER A 316 4.64 -23.53 10.51
C SER A 316 4.37 -22.07 10.16
N HIS A 317 3.19 -21.71 9.63
CA HIS A 317 2.89 -20.35 9.16
C HIS A 317 1.49 -19.89 9.53
N LEU A 318 1.37 -18.63 9.95
CA LEU A 318 0.08 -17.99 10.17
C LEU A 318 -0.53 -17.52 8.84
N SER A 319 -1.85 -17.69 8.71
CA SER A 319 -2.62 -17.15 7.59
C SER A 319 -2.69 -15.61 7.68
N ALA A 320 -2.70 -14.96 6.52
CA ALA A 320 -2.86 -13.50 6.45
C ALA A 320 -4.18 -13.03 7.05
N LEU A 321 -5.27 -13.79 6.90
CA LEU A 321 -6.57 -13.46 7.49
C LEU A 321 -6.53 -13.52 9.02
N PHE A 322 -5.91 -14.56 9.58
CA PHE A 322 -5.75 -14.65 11.02
C PHE A 322 -4.93 -13.47 11.58
N ILE A 323 -3.83 -13.10 10.90
CA ILE A 323 -3.05 -11.91 11.27
C ILE A 323 -3.89 -10.63 11.16
N LYS A 324 -4.73 -10.49 10.13
CA LYS A 324 -5.65 -9.36 9.98
C LYS A 324 -6.56 -9.23 11.20
N LEU A 325 -7.15 -10.34 11.65
CA LEU A 325 -8.04 -10.36 12.81
C LEU A 325 -7.31 -10.00 14.10
N LEU A 326 -6.09 -10.52 14.30
CA LEU A 326 -5.28 -10.19 15.47
C LEU A 326 -4.98 -8.69 15.57
N LEU A 327 -4.64 -8.07 14.44
CA LEU A 327 -4.36 -6.63 14.37
C LEU A 327 -5.64 -5.80 14.49
N ARG A 328 -6.72 -6.22 13.82
CA ARG A 328 -7.99 -5.49 13.81
C ARG A 328 -8.70 -5.47 15.17
N PHE A 329 -8.66 -6.58 15.91
CA PHE A 329 -9.32 -6.71 17.22
C PHE A 329 -8.37 -6.55 18.41
N GLU A 330 -7.14 -6.08 18.17
CA GLU A 330 -6.14 -5.82 19.21
C GLU A 330 -5.89 -7.02 20.14
N HIS A 331 -5.74 -8.22 19.60
CA HIS A 331 -5.53 -9.44 20.39
C HIS A 331 -4.08 -9.57 20.91
N VAL A 332 -3.62 -8.59 21.70
CA VAL A 332 -2.26 -8.52 22.26
C VAL A 332 -1.92 -9.76 23.08
N GLN A 333 -2.86 -10.28 23.88
CA GLN A 333 -2.65 -11.50 24.68
C GLN A 333 -2.32 -12.74 23.82
N VAL A 334 -2.87 -12.81 22.61
CA VAL A 334 -2.58 -13.92 21.69
C VAL A 334 -1.18 -13.77 21.10
N LEU A 335 -0.75 -12.54 20.83
CA LEU A 335 0.62 -12.25 20.39
C LEU A 335 1.65 -12.58 21.47
N GLU A 336 1.41 -12.17 22.72
CA GLU A 336 2.25 -12.53 23.88
C GLU A 336 2.33 -14.05 24.09
N TYR A 337 1.20 -14.76 23.91
CA TYR A 337 1.15 -16.21 23.96
C TYR A 337 1.96 -16.86 22.82
N LEU A 338 1.87 -16.33 21.60
CA LEU A 338 2.67 -16.80 20.46
C LEU A 338 4.16 -16.59 20.70
N GLU A 339 4.55 -15.46 21.30
CA GLU A 339 5.95 -15.15 21.62
C GLU A 339 6.53 -16.14 22.63
N SER A 340 5.74 -16.50 23.64
CA SER A 340 6.17 -17.42 24.70
C SER A 340 6.24 -18.88 24.24
N ASN A 341 5.36 -19.31 23.33
CA ASN A 341 5.18 -20.73 23.01
C ASN A 341 5.69 -21.14 21.61
N ARG A 342 5.58 -20.25 20.61
CA ARG A 342 5.96 -20.54 19.21
C ARG A 342 6.53 -19.30 18.50
N PRO A 343 7.77 -18.90 18.81
CA PRO A 343 8.43 -17.77 18.15
C PRO A 343 8.61 -17.98 16.64
N ASP A 344 8.70 -19.23 16.16
CA ASP A 344 8.82 -19.56 14.74
C ASP A 344 7.65 -18.99 13.90
N MET A 345 6.46 -18.83 14.50
CA MET A 345 5.27 -18.31 13.83
C MET A 345 5.26 -16.78 13.74
N ILE A 346 5.98 -16.08 14.62
CA ILE A 346 6.12 -14.62 14.62
C ILE A 346 7.01 -14.15 13.47
N ILE A 347 7.85 -15.03 12.91
CA ILE A 347 8.67 -14.72 11.74
C ILE A 347 7.81 -14.13 10.60
N ALA A 348 6.56 -14.62 10.43
CA ALA A 348 5.64 -14.10 9.42
C ALA A 348 5.24 -12.61 9.63
N LEU A 349 5.28 -12.12 10.87
CA LEU A 349 4.99 -10.74 11.27
C LEU A 349 6.24 -9.84 11.25
N GLU A 350 7.42 -10.40 10.95
CA GLU A 350 8.67 -9.63 10.94
C GLU A 350 8.68 -8.53 9.89
N GLY A 351 9.41 -7.46 10.22
CA GLY A 351 9.58 -6.26 9.40
C GLY A 351 8.71 -5.11 9.88
N THR A 352 8.35 -4.22 8.96
CA THR A 352 7.55 -3.01 9.25
C THR A 352 6.05 -3.28 9.25
N THR A 353 5.62 -4.55 9.20
CA THR A 353 4.20 -4.91 9.05
C THR A 353 3.33 -4.47 10.22
N ILE A 354 3.69 -4.80 11.47
CA ILE A 354 2.93 -4.38 12.66
C ILE A 354 2.85 -2.84 12.75
N PRO A 355 3.98 -2.09 12.76
CA PRO A 355 3.90 -0.63 12.90
C PRO A 355 3.18 0.03 11.74
N THR A 356 3.40 -0.39 10.49
CA THR A 356 2.72 0.21 9.32
C THR A 356 1.23 -0.11 9.32
N LYS A 357 0.82 -1.35 9.65
CA LYS A 357 -0.60 -1.73 9.63
C LYS A 357 -1.38 -1.17 10.82
N ALA A 358 -0.79 -1.17 12.02
CA ALA A 358 -1.38 -0.53 13.19
C ALA A 358 -1.52 0.98 12.98
N SER A 359 -0.54 1.61 12.32
CA SER A 359 -0.60 3.06 12.08
C SER A 359 -1.53 3.45 10.94
N SER A 360 -1.70 2.60 9.92
CA SER A 360 -2.52 2.94 8.75
C SER A 360 -3.97 2.46 8.89
N PHE A 361 -4.17 1.15 9.05
CA PHE A 361 -5.48 0.52 8.85
C PHE A 361 -6.20 0.20 10.16
N PHE A 362 -5.45 -0.20 11.19
CA PHE A 362 -6.00 -0.65 12.47
C PHE A 362 -5.45 0.20 13.60
N PRO A 363 -6.01 1.42 13.80
CA PRO A 363 -5.47 2.37 14.75
C PRO A 363 -5.46 1.80 16.17
N SER A 364 -4.27 1.50 16.69
CA SER A 364 -4.10 0.87 18.01
C SER A 364 -2.81 1.28 18.69
N THR A 365 -2.93 2.06 19.78
CA THR A 365 -1.79 2.39 20.65
C THR A 365 -1.32 1.16 21.43
N LYS A 366 -2.21 0.23 21.78
CA LYS A 366 -1.87 -1.00 22.51
C LYS A 366 -0.98 -1.93 21.69
N LEU A 367 -1.27 -2.11 20.40
CA LEU A 367 -0.41 -2.91 19.52
C LEU A 367 0.98 -2.29 19.35
N LEU A 368 1.06 -0.96 19.26
CA LEU A 368 2.33 -0.24 19.20
C LEU A 368 3.12 -0.36 20.53
N HIS A 369 2.43 -0.32 21.67
CA HIS A 369 3.05 -0.63 22.96
C HIS A 369 3.56 -2.07 23.03
N TYR A 370 2.79 -3.06 22.59
CA TYR A 370 3.23 -4.45 22.53
C TYR A 370 4.48 -4.59 21.66
N TRP A 371 4.47 -4.02 20.45
CA TRP A 371 5.61 -4.03 19.54
C TRP A 371 6.88 -3.41 20.17
N LYS A 372 6.72 -2.33 20.95
CA LYS A 372 7.83 -1.69 21.65
C LYS A 372 8.42 -2.58 22.77
N HIS A 373 7.57 -3.25 23.56
CA HIS A 373 8.00 -4.01 24.74
C HIS A 373 8.34 -5.48 24.46
N SER A 374 7.98 -6.00 23.29
CA SER A 374 8.26 -7.38 22.91
C SER A 374 9.77 -7.63 22.74
N GLN A 375 10.23 -8.73 23.34
CA GLN A 375 11.65 -9.12 23.33
C GLN A 375 12.09 -9.59 21.94
N TRP A 376 11.15 -10.10 21.13
CA TRP A 376 11.42 -10.51 19.77
C TRP A 376 11.80 -9.32 18.86
N PHE A 377 11.17 -8.16 19.07
CA PHE A 377 11.37 -6.96 18.22
C PHE A 377 12.41 -5.98 18.78
N ALA A 378 12.87 -6.15 20.03
CA ALA A 378 13.75 -5.22 20.74
C ALA A 378 15.07 -4.88 20.00
N ASP A 379 15.68 -5.85 19.30
CA ASP A 379 16.92 -5.63 18.55
C ASP A 379 16.67 -5.01 17.15
N ARG A 380 15.40 -4.88 16.73
CA ARG A 380 14.99 -4.58 15.34
C ARG A 380 13.75 -3.68 15.27
N HIS A 381 13.66 -2.64 16.10
CA HIS A 381 12.68 -1.57 15.88
C HIS A 381 13.01 -0.77 14.62
N SER A 382 12.87 -1.40 13.45
CA SER A 382 12.92 -0.75 12.16
C SER A 382 11.48 -0.43 11.76
N TYR A 383 11.23 0.83 11.46
CA TYR A 383 9.98 1.27 10.90
C TYR A 383 10.27 2.23 9.74
N ASP A 384 9.38 2.17 8.75
CA ASP A 384 9.46 2.97 7.54
C ASP A 384 8.60 4.22 7.70
N ALA A 385 8.89 5.25 6.89
CA ALA A 385 8.07 6.46 6.84
C ALA A 385 6.59 6.17 6.52
N GLU A 386 6.31 5.04 5.85
CA GLU A 386 4.96 4.58 5.52
C GLU A 386 4.05 4.47 6.76
N ALA A 387 4.58 4.16 7.94
CA ALA A 387 3.77 4.08 9.15
C ALA A 387 3.17 5.45 9.54
N VAL A 388 3.98 6.50 9.55
CA VAL A 388 3.57 7.86 9.91
C VAL A 388 2.78 8.51 8.77
N ASP A 389 3.20 8.27 7.52
CA ASP A 389 2.48 8.72 6.33
C ASP A 389 1.09 8.08 6.26
N GLY A 390 0.97 6.79 6.61
CA GLY A 390 -0.29 6.06 6.70
C GLY A 390 -1.21 6.58 7.81
N ALA A 391 -0.67 6.85 9.01
CA ALA A 391 -1.44 7.47 10.09
C ALA A 391 -2.00 8.84 9.67
N SER A 392 -1.20 9.62 8.93
CA SER A 392 -1.62 10.91 8.41
C SER A 392 -2.70 10.78 7.32
N ARG A 393 -2.56 9.78 6.45
CA ARG A 393 -3.53 9.47 5.39
C ARG A 393 -4.92 9.13 5.95
N TYR A 394 -5.00 8.38 7.05
CA TYR A 394 -6.28 7.92 7.60
C TYR A 394 -6.81 8.78 8.75
N GLY A 395 -6.09 9.82 9.16
CA GLY A 395 -6.58 10.78 10.17
C GLY A 395 -6.28 10.39 11.62
N HIS A 396 -5.33 9.49 11.88
CA HIS A 396 -5.10 8.89 13.20
C HIS A 396 -4.17 9.74 14.09
N VAL A 397 -4.71 10.80 14.68
CA VAL A 397 -3.97 11.75 15.53
C VAL A 397 -3.36 11.07 16.77
N GLU A 398 -4.07 10.14 17.41
CA GLU A 398 -3.58 9.43 18.61
C GLU A 398 -2.32 8.62 18.33
N ILE A 399 -2.21 8.04 17.14
CA ILE A 399 -1.04 7.25 16.73
C ILE A 399 0.13 8.17 16.42
N LEU A 400 -0.12 9.31 15.78
CA LEU A 400 0.91 10.32 15.55
C LEU A 400 1.48 10.83 16.89
N ASP A 401 0.61 11.05 17.88
CA ASP A 401 1.05 11.44 19.22
C ASP A 401 1.85 10.33 19.93
N TRP A 402 1.47 9.06 19.73
CA TRP A 402 2.24 7.90 20.21
C TRP A 402 3.63 7.85 19.56
N TRP A 403 3.72 8.00 18.24
CA TRP A 403 5.00 8.02 17.52
C TRP A 403 5.89 9.16 17.99
N ARG A 404 5.32 10.33 18.27
CA ARG A 404 6.07 11.50 18.71
C ARG A 404 6.54 11.39 20.17
N ARG A 405 5.63 11.07 21.10
CA ARG A 405 5.91 11.16 22.55
C ARG A 405 6.38 9.86 23.17
N GLN A 406 5.91 8.72 22.65
CA GLN A 406 6.03 7.43 23.35
C GLN A 406 6.95 6.44 22.64
N SER A 407 7.22 6.60 21.34
CA SER A 407 8.09 5.68 20.61
C SER A 407 9.54 5.74 21.09
N GLY A 408 10.07 6.94 21.36
CA GLY A 408 11.50 7.18 21.62
C GLY A 408 12.38 7.03 20.38
N LEU A 409 11.78 6.91 19.19
CA LEU A 409 12.45 6.78 17.90
C LEU A 409 12.36 8.10 17.12
N PRO A 410 13.34 8.43 16.25
CA PRO A 410 13.27 9.64 15.43
C PRO A 410 12.11 9.55 14.46
N LEU A 411 11.27 10.58 14.36
CA LEU A 411 10.07 10.60 13.50
C LEU A 411 10.47 10.57 12.01
N ARG A 412 10.12 9.49 11.30
CA ARG A 412 10.35 9.32 9.87
C ARG A 412 9.05 9.52 9.13
N TYR A 413 9.01 10.51 8.24
CA TYR A 413 7.86 10.83 7.40
C TYR A 413 8.33 11.45 6.09
N THR A 414 7.47 11.40 5.07
CA THR A 414 7.72 12.02 3.77
C THR A 414 6.72 13.15 3.50
N GLU A 415 6.88 13.84 2.38
CA GLU A 415 5.89 14.81 1.87
C GLU A 415 4.49 14.20 1.74
N THR A 416 4.42 12.88 1.53
CA THR A 416 3.15 12.17 1.36
C THR A 416 2.26 12.26 2.60
N SER A 417 2.82 12.44 3.81
CA SER A 417 2.05 12.62 5.04
C SER A 417 1.06 13.78 4.95
N LEU A 418 1.55 14.98 4.64
CA LEU A 418 0.75 16.21 4.53
C LEU A 418 -0.09 16.23 3.26
N GLU A 419 0.42 15.67 2.16
CA GLU A 419 -0.33 15.55 0.90
C GLU A 419 -1.58 14.68 1.05
N GLN A 420 -1.43 13.49 1.65
CA GLN A 420 -2.53 12.54 1.83
C GLN A 420 -3.51 13.00 2.91
N ALA A 421 -3.03 13.61 3.99
CA ALA A 421 -3.90 14.24 4.98
C ALA A 421 -4.76 15.34 4.35
N SER A 422 -4.19 16.12 3.42
CA SER A 422 -4.89 17.19 2.71
C SER A 422 -5.88 16.66 1.68
N ALA A 423 -5.51 15.63 0.92
CA ALA A 423 -6.39 14.94 -0.02
C ALA A 423 -7.64 14.40 0.69
N ASN A 424 -7.45 13.78 1.85
CA ASN A 424 -8.54 13.13 2.60
C ASN A 424 -9.32 14.07 3.52
N GLY A 425 -8.92 15.35 3.65
CA GLY A 425 -9.68 16.32 4.45
C GLY A 425 -9.38 16.30 5.95
N HIS A 426 -8.27 15.72 6.38
CA HIS A 426 -7.97 15.50 7.79
C HIS A 426 -7.35 16.75 8.46
N ILE A 427 -8.18 17.76 8.73
CA ILE A 427 -7.76 19.03 9.36
C ILE A 427 -7.11 18.80 10.74
N ALA A 428 -7.62 17.85 11.53
CA ALA A 428 -7.06 17.54 12.86
C ALA A 428 -5.62 17.04 12.79
N VAL A 429 -5.27 16.27 11.76
CA VAL A 429 -3.89 15.82 11.51
C VAL A 429 -3.02 17.00 11.08
N LEU A 430 -3.53 17.87 10.21
CA LEU A 430 -2.79 19.06 9.77
C LEU A 430 -2.51 20.03 10.92
N GLN A 431 -3.48 20.23 11.81
CA GLN A 431 -3.31 20.98 13.06
C GLN A 431 -2.27 20.32 13.96
N TRP A 432 -2.33 19.00 14.13
CA TRP A 432 -1.33 18.27 14.91
C TRP A 432 0.08 18.46 14.35
N TRP A 433 0.28 18.40 13.03
CA TRP A 433 1.58 18.64 12.40
C TRP A 433 2.07 20.07 12.62
N GLN A 434 1.19 21.07 12.51
CA GLN A 434 1.52 22.47 12.78
C GLN A 434 1.96 22.66 14.24
N ASP A 435 1.20 22.11 15.19
CA ASP A 435 1.51 22.17 16.62
C ASP A 435 2.81 21.42 16.95
N ALA A 436 3.05 20.27 16.30
CA ALA A 436 4.28 19.50 16.47
C ALA A 436 5.51 20.27 15.97
N ALA A 437 5.41 20.92 14.81
CA ALA A 437 6.49 21.74 14.24
C ALA A 437 6.76 23.03 15.04
N LEU A 438 5.74 23.59 15.70
CA LEU A 438 5.91 24.73 16.60
C LEU A 438 6.62 24.36 17.91
N GLN A 439 6.44 23.12 18.36
CA GLN A 439 7.01 22.64 19.62
C GLN A 439 8.40 22.02 19.47
N ASP A 440 8.72 21.49 18.29
CA ASP A 440 9.96 20.76 18.04
C ASP A 440 10.56 21.15 16.67
N GLU A 441 11.73 21.78 16.69
CA GLU A 441 12.44 22.21 15.49
C GLU A 441 12.91 21.03 14.62
N SER A 442 12.95 19.80 15.15
CA SER A 442 13.28 18.61 14.36
C SER A 442 12.17 18.21 13.38
N VAL A 443 10.93 18.65 13.63
CA VAL A 443 9.78 18.37 12.78
C VAL A 443 9.67 19.46 11.70
N VAL A 444 10.30 19.22 10.57
CA VAL A 444 10.22 20.10 9.39
C VAL A 444 8.95 19.81 8.59
N LEU A 445 8.06 20.79 8.48
CA LEU A 445 6.87 20.68 7.62
C LEU A 445 7.29 20.61 6.14
N ARG A 446 6.86 19.55 5.46
CA ARG A 446 7.09 19.36 4.02
C ARG A 446 5.76 19.33 3.27
N PRO A 447 5.18 20.50 2.95
CA PRO A 447 3.84 20.58 2.37
C PRO A 447 3.75 20.01 0.95
N GLY A 448 4.87 19.85 0.23
CA GLY A 448 4.88 19.25 -1.12
C GLY A 448 3.83 19.88 -2.05
N ARG A 449 2.98 19.02 -2.64
CA ARG A 449 1.83 19.40 -3.47
C ARG A 449 0.49 19.31 -2.72
N ALA A 450 0.48 19.39 -1.39
CA ALA A 450 -0.69 19.12 -0.56
C ALA A 450 -1.93 19.96 -0.92
N LEU A 451 -1.72 21.22 -1.29
CA LEU A 451 -2.79 22.12 -1.70
C LEU A 451 -3.44 21.71 -3.03
N LEU A 452 -2.65 21.18 -3.97
CA LEU A 452 -3.17 20.65 -5.23
C LEU A 452 -4.01 19.40 -4.99
N TRP A 453 -3.54 18.52 -4.11
CA TRP A 453 -4.29 17.32 -3.74
C TRP A 453 -5.61 17.65 -3.04
N ALA A 454 -5.63 18.65 -2.15
CA ALA A 454 -6.86 19.15 -1.53
C ALA A 454 -7.84 19.69 -2.59
N ALA A 455 -7.32 20.46 -3.57
CA ALA A 455 -8.13 21.00 -4.65
C ALA A 455 -8.68 19.92 -5.59
N GLN A 456 -7.88 18.90 -5.89
CA GLN A 456 -8.28 17.75 -6.71
C GLN A 456 -9.40 16.93 -6.08
N HIS A 457 -9.46 16.84 -4.74
CA HIS A 457 -10.47 16.07 -4.01
C HIS A 457 -11.65 16.93 -3.51
N GLY A 458 -11.69 18.22 -3.85
CA GLY A 458 -12.79 19.11 -3.47
C GLY A 458 -12.81 19.51 -1.99
N ARG A 459 -11.66 19.46 -1.28
CA ARG A 459 -11.58 19.75 0.15
C ARG A 459 -11.44 21.26 0.41
N ALA A 460 -12.53 21.99 0.29
CA ALA A 460 -12.58 23.45 0.49
C ALA A 460 -12.08 23.88 1.89
N ASP A 461 -12.47 23.17 2.95
CA ASP A 461 -12.10 23.48 4.34
C ASP A 461 -10.57 23.40 4.56
N VAL A 462 -9.91 22.42 3.93
CA VAL A 462 -8.46 22.24 4.01
C VAL A 462 -7.73 23.39 3.30
N VAL A 463 -8.25 23.86 2.18
CA VAL A 463 -7.70 24.99 1.44
C VAL A 463 -7.76 26.27 2.30
N GLN A 464 -8.87 26.49 3.01
CA GLN A 464 -9.00 27.60 3.96
C GLN A 464 -8.04 27.48 5.13
N TRP A 465 -7.88 26.26 5.66
CA TRP A 465 -6.93 25.97 6.72
C TRP A 465 -5.49 26.30 6.29
N TRP A 466 -5.04 25.82 5.12
CA TRP A 466 -3.68 26.08 4.61
C TRP A 466 -3.37 27.57 4.50
N HIS A 467 -4.34 28.37 4.04
CA HIS A 467 -4.17 29.81 3.94
C HIS A 467 -4.08 30.48 5.32
N THR A 468 -4.89 30.04 6.27
CA THR A 468 -4.89 30.53 7.66
C THR A 468 -3.58 30.19 8.38
N SER A 469 -3.02 29.01 8.10
CA SER A 469 -1.80 28.51 8.73
C SER A 469 -0.52 29.25 8.32
N LYS A 470 -0.56 30.07 7.25
CA LYS A 470 0.59 30.85 6.71
C LYS A 470 1.84 30.02 6.42
N ILE A 471 1.70 28.72 6.24
CA ILE A 471 2.81 27.82 5.85
C ILE A 471 3.15 28.13 4.38
N ALA A 472 4.43 28.22 4.05
CA ALA A 472 4.86 28.45 2.67
C ALA A 472 4.53 27.21 1.81
N VAL A 473 3.55 27.35 0.91
CA VAL A 473 3.12 26.28 0.00
C VAL A 473 3.56 26.60 -1.43
N ALA A 474 4.23 25.65 -2.07
CA ALA A 474 4.53 25.71 -3.50
C ALA A 474 3.25 25.44 -4.33
N TYR A 475 3.16 25.96 -5.56
CA TYR A 475 2.06 25.70 -6.50
C TYR A 475 0.71 26.38 -6.23
N GLY A 476 0.68 27.49 -5.49
CA GLY A 476 -0.55 28.26 -5.27
C GLY A 476 -1.23 28.80 -6.54
N ASN A 477 -0.58 28.82 -7.69
CA ASN A 477 -1.19 29.25 -8.95
C ASN A 477 -1.92 28.10 -9.66
N ASP A 478 -1.47 26.86 -9.48
CA ASP A 478 -2.00 25.67 -10.15
C ASP A 478 -3.29 25.13 -9.48
N VAL A 479 -3.68 25.69 -8.33
CA VAL A 479 -4.88 25.32 -7.57
C VAL A 479 -6.15 25.55 -8.39
N VAL A 480 -6.23 26.70 -9.08
CA VAL A 480 -7.39 27.07 -9.90
C VAL A 480 -7.54 26.10 -11.06
N ASN A 481 -6.46 25.82 -11.78
CA ASN A 481 -6.44 24.85 -12.87
C ASN A 481 -6.88 23.47 -12.40
N THR A 482 -6.34 23.00 -11.27
CA THR A 482 -6.68 21.70 -10.70
C THR A 482 -8.14 21.61 -10.26
N ALA A 483 -8.68 22.65 -9.63
CA ALA A 483 -10.09 22.71 -9.26
C ALA A 483 -11.00 22.75 -10.51
N CYS A 484 -10.58 23.45 -11.56
CA CYS A 484 -11.29 23.49 -12.85
C CYS A 484 -11.28 22.15 -13.58
N GLN A 485 -10.17 21.40 -13.52
CA GLN A 485 -10.06 20.07 -14.09
C GLN A 485 -10.96 19.03 -13.40
N ASN A 486 -11.18 19.15 -12.08
CA ASN A 486 -11.95 18.19 -11.29
C ASN A 486 -13.39 18.64 -10.99
N GLY A 487 -13.75 19.89 -11.31
CA GLY A 487 -15.12 20.39 -11.22
C GLY A 487 -15.54 20.96 -9.86
N HIS A 488 -14.60 21.33 -9.00
CA HIS A 488 -14.88 21.73 -7.62
C HIS A 488 -15.08 23.24 -7.47
N VAL A 489 -16.33 23.69 -7.53
CA VAL A 489 -16.71 25.11 -7.36
C VAL A 489 -16.44 25.60 -5.93
N ASP A 490 -16.73 24.75 -4.93
CA ASP A 490 -16.56 25.10 -3.51
C ASP A 490 -15.09 25.43 -3.18
N VAL A 491 -14.15 24.73 -3.83
CA VAL A 491 -12.71 25.01 -3.71
C VAL A 491 -12.34 26.35 -4.34
N LEU A 492 -12.90 26.68 -5.52
CA LEU A 492 -12.65 27.96 -6.18
C LEU A 492 -13.19 29.14 -5.34
N GLU A 493 -14.38 28.99 -4.76
CA GLU A 493 -14.94 29.98 -3.85
C GLU A 493 -14.13 30.11 -2.55
N ALA A 494 -13.75 28.99 -1.93
CA ALA A 494 -12.89 28.99 -0.75
C ALA A 494 -11.51 29.59 -1.02
N TRP A 495 -10.93 29.35 -2.20
CA TRP A 495 -9.67 29.96 -2.61
C TRP A 495 -9.80 31.46 -2.84
N ARG A 496 -10.94 31.89 -3.38
CA ARG A 496 -11.29 33.29 -3.59
C ARG A 496 -11.44 34.06 -2.29
N THR A 497 -12.24 33.55 -1.36
CA THR A 497 -12.46 34.20 -0.06
C THR A 497 -11.17 34.32 0.75
N THR A 498 -10.22 33.40 0.57
CA THR A 498 -8.97 33.37 1.33
C THR A 498 -7.88 34.26 0.74
N LYS A 499 -7.54 34.12 -0.55
CA LYS A 499 -6.49 34.95 -1.19
C LYS A 499 -6.92 36.37 -1.54
N GLY A 500 -8.23 36.61 -1.69
CA GLY A 500 -8.78 37.84 -2.22
C GLY A 500 -8.78 37.91 -3.75
N ASP A 501 -9.70 38.70 -4.29
CA ASP A 501 -10.08 38.71 -5.71
C ASP A 501 -8.97 39.16 -6.68
N VAL A 502 -7.98 39.91 -6.18
CA VAL A 502 -6.93 40.53 -7.03
C VAL A 502 -5.77 39.58 -7.31
N GLN A 503 -5.54 38.59 -6.45
CA GLN A 503 -4.39 37.69 -6.52
C GLN A 503 -4.69 36.37 -7.25
N ILE A 504 -5.94 36.14 -7.63
CA ILE A 504 -6.35 34.99 -8.43
C ILE A 504 -6.12 35.35 -9.89
N TYR A 505 -5.32 34.54 -10.56
CA TYR A 505 -5.09 34.61 -11.98
C TYR A 505 -5.75 33.40 -12.63
N VAL A 506 -6.59 33.64 -13.63
CA VAL A 506 -7.34 32.63 -14.36
C VAL A 506 -6.96 32.71 -15.83
N ASP A 507 -6.49 31.59 -16.38
CA ASP A 507 -5.99 31.50 -17.75
C ASP A 507 -7.01 30.88 -18.71
N ASP A 508 -6.70 30.98 -20.02
CA ASP A 508 -7.41 30.24 -21.06
C ASP A 508 -7.36 28.72 -20.82
N VAL A 509 -6.26 28.23 -20.25
CA VAL A 509 -6.06 26.83 -19.85
C VAL A 509 -7.12 26.36 -18.85
N ASP A 510 -7.58 27.21 -17.93
CA ASP A 510 -8.57 26.82 -16.90
C ASP A 510 -9.95 26.60 -17.52
N VAL A 511 -10.35 27.47 -18.46
CA VAL A 511 -11.59 27.37 -19.23
C VAL A 511 -11.56 26.13 -20.13
N MET A 512 -10.41 25.87 -20.73
CA MET A 512 -10.14 24.69 -21.56
C MET A 512 -10.25 23.40 -20.76
N SER A 513 -9.59 23.35 -19.60
CA SER A 513 -9.66 22.25 -18.65
C SER A 513 -11.11 21.95 -18.27
N ALA A 514 -11.85 22.94 -17.74
CA ALA A 514 -13.25 22.77 -17.36
C ALA A 514 -14.14 22.27 -18.51
N THR A 515 -13.89 22.74 -19.74
CA THR A 515 -14.61 22.32 -20.94
C THR A 515 -14.28 20.89 -21.35
N SER A 516 -13.01 20.50 -21.29
CA SER A 516 -12.52 19.18 -21.71
C SER A 516 -12.98 18.04 -20.80
N TYR A 517 -13.10 18.32 -19.49
CA TYR A 517 -13.56 17.38 -18.46
C TYR A 517 -15.07 17.43 -18.21
N GLY A 518 -15.80 18.42 -18.77
CA GLY A 518 -17.26 18.40 -18.77
C GLY A 518 -17.93 19.10 -17.58
N HIS A 519 -17.25 20.04 -16.93
CA HIS A 519 -17.73 20.70 -15.71
C HIS A 519 -18.48 22.02 -16.00
N ALA A 520 -19.78 21.94 -16.26
CA ALA A 520 -20.61 23.11 -16.59
C ALA A 520 -20.76 24.12 -15.42
N LEU A 521 -20.77 23.65 -14.17
CA LEU A 521 -20.90 24.51 -12.99
C LEU A 521 -19.65 25.38 -12.78
N VAL A 522 -18.47 24.84 -13.09
CA VAL A 522 -17.22 25.61 -13.07
C VAL A 522 -17.21 26.68 -14.15
N LEU A 523 -17.71 26.38 -15.36
CA LEU A 523 -17.81 27.38 -16.43
C LEU A 523 -18.77 28.52 -16.07
N GLU A 524 -19.89 28.19 -15.38
CA GLU A 524 -20.80 29.20 -14.85
C GLU A 524 -20.13 30.04 -13.76
N TRP A 525 -19.36 29.42 -12.86
CA TRP A 525 -18.57 30.13 -11.86
C TRP A 525 -17.52 31.05 -12.50
N LEU A 526 -16.74 30.57 -13.47
CA LEU A 526 -15.72 31.34 -14.20
C LEU A 526 -16.34 32.54 -14.93
N ARG A 527 -17.54 32.39 -15.47
CA ARG A 527 -18.30 33.49 -16.09
C ARG A 527 -18.80 34.51 -15.05
N CYS A 528 -19.28 34.04 -13.90
CA CYS A 528 -19.67 34.94 -12.81
C CYS A 528 -18.45 35.69 -12.26
N PHE A 529 -17.29 35.02 -12.18
CA PHE A 529 -16.01 35.60 -11.80
C PHE A 529 -15.53 36.64 -12.81
N SER A 530 -15.57 36.34 -14.11
CA SER A 530 -15.11 37.27 -15.15
C SER A 530 -15.94 38.56 -15.19
N ARG A 531 -17.22 38.46 -14.84
CA ARG A 531 -18.17 39.59 -14.83
C ARG A 531 -18.27 40.29 -13.48
N GLY A 532 -17.61 39.79 -12.43
CA GLY A 532 -17.72 40.33 -11.08
C GLY A 532 -19.10 40.15 -10.45
N LEU A 533 -19.87 39.14 -10.87
CA LEU A 533 -21.23 38.87 -10.38
C LEU A 533 -21.25 37.96 -9.14
N LEU A 534 -20.10 37.48 -8.69
CA LEU A 534 -20.01 36.64 -7.50
C LEU A 534 -20.15 37.49 -6.22
N PRO A 535 -20.68 36.91 -5.12
CA PRO A 535 -20.85 37.62 -3.86
C PRO A 535 -19.53 38.23 -3.38
N GLY A 536 -19.54 39.52 -3.01
CA GLY A 536 -18.39 40.23 -2.47
C GLY A 536 -17.37 40.78 -3.47
N MET A 537 -17.62 40.69 -4.79
CA MET A 537 -16.70 41.21 -5.82
C MET A 537 -16.99 42.67 -6.19
N SER A 538 -15.94 43.47 -6.41
CA SER A 538 -16.04 44.86 -6.89
C SER A 538 -15.56 45.06 -8.34
N SER A 539 -14.72 44.15 -8.87
CA SER A 539 -14.22 44.20 -10.26
C SER A 539 -14.02 42.80 -10.84
N GLY A 540 -14.61 42.51 -12.01
CA GLY A 540 -14.37 41.29 -12.78
C GLY A 540 -13.06 41.30 -13.58
N GLN A 541 -12.40 40.15 -13.74
CA GLN A 541 -11.25 40.00 -14.63
C GLN A 541 -11.68 39.30 -15.94
N PRO A 542 -11.63 39.96 -17.11
CA PRO A 542 -12.06 39.34 -18.36
C PRO A 542 -11.07 38.26 -18.81
N ILE A 543 -11.54 37.01 -18.86
CA ILE A 543 -10.74 35.87 -19.32
C ILE A 543 -10.77 35.81 -20.85
N LYS A 544 -9.59 35.87 -21.48
CA LYS A 544 -9.44 35.75 -22.95
C LYS A 544 -9.24 34.28 -23.31
N PHE A 545 -9.93 33.78 -24.31
CA PHE A 545 -9.71 32.42 -24.83
C PHE A 545 -9.89 32.36 -26.35
N ARG A 546 -9.25 31.38 -26.99
CA ARG A 546 -9.41 31.12 -28.43
C ARG A 546 -10.54 30.14 -28.68
N VAL A 547 -11.45 30.48 -29.59
CA VAL A 547 -12.63 29.66 -29.90
C VAL A 547 -12.24 28.31 -30.50
N CYS A 548 -11.17 28.23 -31.29
CA CYS A 548 -10.67 26.99 -31.89
C CYS A 548 -10.28 25.94 -30.84
N ASP A 549 -9.72 26.38 -29.72
CA ASP A 549 -9.22 25.52 -28.68
C ASP A 549 -10.40 24.91 -27.92
N ILE A 550 -11.42 25.72 -27.60
CA ILE A 550 -12.67 25.25 -26.98
C ILE A 550 -13.41 24.29 -27.90
N GLN A 551 -13.52 24.59 -29.20
CA GLN A 551 -14.12 23.70 -30.18
C GLN A 551 -13.40 22.35 -30.29
N ALA A 552 -12.06 22.34 -30.13
CA ALA A 552 -11.28 21.11 -30.08
C ALA A 552 -11.60 20.25 -28.84
N CYS A 553 -11.87 20.87 -27.70
CA CYS A 553 -12.23 20.15 -26.47
C CYS A 553 -13.63 19.53 -26.49
N LEU A 554 -14.56 20.04 -27.30
CA LEU A 554 -15.96 19.61 -27.32
C LEU A 554 -16.22 18.27 -28.06
N HIS A 555 -15.20 17.67 -28.69
CA HIS A 555 -15.33 16.46 -29.50
C HIS A 555 -15.57 15.16 -28.69
N ARG A 556 -15.26 15.13 -27.39
CA ARG A 556 -15.45 13.94 -26.56
C ARG A 556 -16.95 13.70 -26.29
N ASN A 557 -17.41 12.45 -26.38
CA ASN A 557 -18.82 12.05 -26.28
C ASN A 557 -19.20 11.52 -24.87
N SER A 558 -19.05 12.34 -23.83
CA SER A 558 -19.54 12.03 -22.47
C SER A 558 -20.92 12.65 -22.17
N ARG A 559 -21.66 12.09 -21.20
CA ARG A 559 -22.94 12.65 -20.70
C ARG A 559 -22.75 14.05 -20.11
N GLU A 560 -21.66 14.27 -19.39
CA GLU A 560 -21.29 15.57 -18.80
C GLU A 560 -20.95 16.59 -19.89
N GLN A 561 -20.32 16.12 -20.97
CA GLN A 561 -19.99 16.94 -22.11
C GLN A 561 -21.22 17.47 -22.86
N ARG A 562 -22.35 16.73 -22.83
CA ARG A 562 -23.62 17.25 -23.39
C ARG A 562 -24.12 18.48 -22.63
N ARG A 563 -23.95 18.51 -21.30
CA ARG A 563 -24.30 19.69 -20.49
C ARG A 563 -23.40 20.88 -20.83
N VAL A 564 -22.09 20.64 -20.98
CA VAL A 564 -21.14 21.68 -21.39
C VAL A 564 -21.39 22.18 -22.81
N ARG A 565 -21.72 21.31 -23.77
CA ARG A 565 -22.12 21.72 -25.11
C ARG A 565 -23.39 22.56 -25.11
N ALA A 566 -24.38 22.19 -24.31
CA ALA A 566 -25.61 22.98 -24.18
C ALA A 566 -25.32 24.36 -23.56
N TRP A 567 -24.42 24.41 -22.57
CA TRP A 567 -23.96 25.66 -21.96
C TRP A 567 -23.24 26.55 -22.99
N TRP A 568 -22.26 26.02 -23.72
CA TRP A 568 -21.55 26.76 -24.77
C TRP A 568 -22.46 27.18 -25.92
N ALA A 569 -23.43 26.33 -26.31
CA ALA A 569 -24.42 26.67 -27.34
C ALA A 569 -25.33 27.82 -26.91
N LYS A 570 -25.73 27.89 -25.62
CA LYS A 570 -26.46 29.03 -25.04
C LYS A 570 -25.62 30.31 -25.07
N HIS A 571 -24.31 30.19 -25.07
CA HIS A 571 -23.34 31.30 -25.13
C HIS A 571 -22.74 31.53 -26.53
N GLY A 572 -23.34 30.94 -27.58
CA GLY A 572 -23.00 31.24 -28.98
C GLY A 572 -21.85 30.44 -29.58
N ILE A 573 -21.24 29.51 -28.84
CA ILE A 573 -20.17 28.64 -29.35
C ILE A 573 -20.74 27.27 -29.70
N ARG A 574 -20.73 26.93 -31.00
CA ARG A 574 -21.11 25.60 -31.50
C ARG A 574 -19.88 24.71 -31.67
N PRO A 575 -20.00 23.39 -31.41
CA PRO A 575 -18.92 22.45 -31.71
C PRO A 575 -18.68 22.41 -33.23
N ALA A 576 -17.41 22.50 -33.64
CA ALA A 576 -17.01 22.32 -35.04
C ALA A 576 -17.06 20.83 -35.40
N ALA A 577 -17.52 20.47 -36.61
CA ALA A 577 -17.56 19.07 -37.05
C ALA A 577 -16.19 18.60 -37.56
N THR A 578 -15.37 19.52 -38.10
CA THR A 578 -14.03 19.24 -38.63
C THR A 578 -13.00 20.26 -38.15
N ALA A 579 -11.70 19.91 -38.19
CA ALA A 579 -10.62 20.81 -37.78
C ALA A 579 -10.55 22.11 -38.62
N ASN A 580 -11.06 22.07 -39.86
CA ASN A 580 -11.08 23.22 -40.78
C ASN A 580 -12.21 24.22 -40.48
N GLU A 581 -13.23 23.82 -39.71
CA GLU A 581 -14.35 24.69 -39.30
C GLU A 581 -14.07 25.45 -37.99
N ARG A 582 -12.87 25.29 -37.42
CA ARG A 582 -12.52 25.93 -36.15
C ARG A 582 -12.27 27.42 -36.34
N SER A 583 -13.05 28.26 -35.65
CA SER A 583 -12.84 29.71 -35.69
C SER A 583 -11.57 30.10 -34.94
N ARG A 584 -10.75 30.97 -35.52
CA ARG A 584 -9.53 31.53 -34.88
C ARG A 584 -9.82 32.76 -34.04
N ASP A 585 -11.10 33.10 -33.84
CA ASP A 585 -11.50 34.28 -33.08
C ASP A 585 -11.10 34.17 -31.60
N ILE A 586 -10.71 35.30 -31.03
CA ILE A 586 -10.46 35.46 -29.60
C ILE A 586 -11.74 36.02 -28.97
N MET A 587 -12.29 35.31 -27.97
CA MET A 587 -13.48 35.74 -27.23
C MET A 587 -13.15 36.01 -25.76
N HIS A 588 -14.03 36.78 -25.11
CA HIS A 588 -13.99 37.10 -23.70
C HIS A 588 -15.22 36.52 -23.01
N LEU A 589 -15.05 35.96 -21.81
CA LEU A 589 -16.12 35.32 -21.00
C LEU A 589 -17.00 36.34 -20.26
#